data_AF-A0A1H8GTX2-F1
#
_entry.id   AF-A0A1H8GTX2-F1
#
_cell.length_a   1.000
_cell.length_b   1.000
_cell.length_c   1.000
_cell.angle_alpha   90.00
_cell.angle_beta   90.00
_cell.angle_gamma   90.00
#
_symmetry.space_group_name_H-M   'P 1'
#
loop_
_entity.id
_entity.type
_entity.pdbx_description
1 polymer ?
#
loop_
_entity_poly.entity_id
_entity_poly.type
_entity_poly.pdbx_seq_one_letter_code
_entity_poly.pdbx_strand_id
1 'polypeptide(L)'
;MKNYFKNNWFLFFLAIPFIVFSILYPNVTVEMSGGFAWAYFWILTCVGGSLVWCGLFGGEISYSSKGLVGWINGWKGKDKNE
;
A
#
# COMPACT_ATOMS: atom_id res chain seq x y z
N MET A 1 -5.37 -24.36 -0.86
CA MET A 1 -4.29 -23.87 0.04
C MET A 1 -2.92 -23.81 -0.61
N LYS A 2 -2.35 -24.90 -1.16
CA LYS A 2 -1.01 -24.88 -1.78
C LYS A 2 -0.83 -23.84 -2.90
N ASN A 3 -1.85 -23.61 -3.75
CA ASN A 3 -1.78 -22.60 -4.81
C ASN A 3 -1.78 -21.15 -4.29
N TYR A 4 -2.47 -20.87 -3.18
CA TYR A 4 -2.47 -19.52 -2.57
C TYR A 4 -1.10 -19.13 -2.02
N PHE A 5 -0.40 -20.08 -1.39
CA PHE A 5 0.97 -19.88 -0.90
C PHE A 5 1.97 -19.66 -2.04
N LYS A 6 1.83 -20.43 -3.13
CA LYS A 6 2.68 -20.23 -4.32
C LYS A 6 2.46 -18.89 -5.00
N ASN A 7 1.20 -18.45 -5.12
CA ASN A 7 0.88 -17.19 -5.81
C ASN A 7 1.29 -15.96 -4.99
N ASN A 8 1.33 -16.08 -3.66
CA ASN A 8 1.70 -15.00 -2.74
C ASN A 8 3.06 -15.24 -2.06
N TRP A 9 3.89 -16.13 -2.62
CA TRP A 9 5.16 -16.54 -1.99
C TRP A 9 6.04 -15.32 -1.71
N PHE A 10 6.09 -14.36 -2.63
CA PHE A 10 6.86 -13.13 -2.49
C PHE A 10 6.43 -12.30 -1.26
N LEU A 11 5.13 -12.21 -1.00
CA LEU A 11 4.61 -11.52 0.19
C LEU A 11 5.04 -12.21 1.47
N PHE A 12 5.00 -13.55 1.50
CA PHE A 12 5.47 -14.31 2.67
C PHE A 12 6.99 -14.19 2.85
N PHE A 13 7.77 -14.23 1.78
CA PHE A 13 9.21 -14.06 1.82
C PHE A 13 9.60 -12.67 2.33
N LEU A 14 8.83 -11.63 1.99
CA LEU A 14 9.02 -10.29 2.52
C LEU A 14 8.53 -10.18 3.98
N ALA A 15 7.36 -10.72 4.31
CA ALA A 15 6.74 -10.52 5.62
C ALA A 15 7.47 -11.25 6.76
N ILE A 16 7.93 -12.48 6.54
CA ILE A 16 8.60 -13.31 7.57
C ILE A 16 9.81 -12.59 8.20
N PRO A 17 10.79 -12.05 7.44
CA PRO A 17 11.91 -11.34 8.05
C PRO A 17 11.45 -10.11 8.82
N PHE A 18 10.49 -9.33 8.32
CA PHE A 18 9.96 -8.18 9.07
C PHE A 18 9.35 -8.58 10.43
N ILE A 19 8.61 -9.70 10.48
CA ILE A 19 8.04 -10.23 11.73
C ILE A 19 9.15 -10.68 12.68
N VAL A 20 10.16 -11.40 12.19
CA VAL A 20 11.29 -11.86 13.01
C VAL A 20 12.10 -10.68 13.56
N PHE A 21 12.40 -9.68 12.72
CA PHE A 21 13.07 -8.46 13.16
C PHE A 21 12.25 -7.67 14.18
N SER A 22 10.92 -7.61 14.03
CA SER A 22 10.04 -6.93 14.98
C SER A 22 10.04 -7.58 16.37
N ILE A 23 10.16 -8.92 16.46
CA ILE A 23 10.22 -9.65 17.74
C ILE A 23 11.61 -9.53 18.38
N LEU A 24 12.68 -9.67 17.59
CA LEU A 24 14.05 -9.66 18.09
C LEU A 24 14.56 -8.25 18.43
N TYR A 25 14.06 -7.24 17.73
CA TYR A 25 14.50 -5.85 17.87
C TYR A 25 13.31 -4.89 18.02
N PRO A 26 12.51 -5.02 19.09
CA PRO A 26 11.28 -4.25 19.27
C PRO A 26 11.51 -2.74 19.44
N ASN A 27 12.73 -2.33 19.82
CA ASN A 27 13.09 -0.94 20.04
C ASN A 27 13.76 -0.28 18.82
N VAL A 28 13.89 -0.98 17.69
CA VAL A 28 14.46 -0.38 16.49
C VAL A 28 13.40 0.48 15.82
N THR A 29 13.61 1.79 15.90
CA THR A 29 12.82 2.79 15.20
C THR A 29 13.45 3.07 13.85
N VAL A 30 12.67 2.93 12.78
CA VAL A 30 13.08 3.37 11.44
C VAL A 30 12.70 4.83 11.29
N GLU A 31 13.68 5.73 11.37
CA GLU A 31 13.47 7.15 11.09
C GLU A 31 13.47 7.38 9.58
N MET A 32 12.30 7.75 9.03
CA MET A 32 12.23 8.25 7.64
C MET A 32 12.62 9.73 7.63
N SER A 33 13.76 10.03 7.00
CA SER A 33 14.26 11.40 6.83
C SER A 33 14.40 11.75 5.34
N GLY A 34 14.53 13.05 5.04
CA GLY A 34 14.75 13.55 3.68
C GLY A 34 13.50 13.50 2.79
N GLY A 35 13.70 13.26 1.49
CA GLY A 35 12.65 13.38 0.47
C GLY A 35 11.46 12.42 0.66
N PHE A 36 11.68 11.25 1.24
CA PHE A 36 10.61 10.28 1.53
C PHE A 36 9.68 10.75 2.65
N ALA A 37 10.20 11.43 3.67
CA ALA A 37 9.39 12.03 4.72
C ALA A 37 8.49 13.15 4.16
N TRP A 38 9.05 13.97 3.26
CA TRP A 38 8.31 15.02 2.57
C TRP A 38 7.20 14.45 1.67
N ALA A 39 7.49 13.41 0.89
CA ALA A 39 6.49 12.75 0.07
C ALA A 39 5.35 12.17 0.92
N TYR A 40 5.67 11.53 2.04
CA TYR A 40 4.68 10.99 2.97
C TYR A 40 3.80 12.09 3.59
N PHE A 41 4.41 13.20 4.01
CA PHE A 41 3.69 14.37 4.54
C PHE A 41 2.68 14.94 3.53
N TRP A 42 3.09 15.09 2.28
CA TRP A 42 2.19 15.56 1.22
C TRP A 42 1.05 14.60 0.95
N ILE A 43 1.32 13.29 0.88
CA ILE A 43 0.28 12.27 0.68
C ILE A 43 -0.75 12.33 1.82
N LEU A 44 -0.30 12.37 3.07
CA LEU A 44 -1.18 12.49 4.23
C LEU A 44 -2.02 13.76 4.20
N THR A 45 -1.41 14.89 3.82
CA THR A 45 -2.10 16.17 3.72
C THR A 45 -3.19 16.13 2.65
N CYS A 46 -2.90 15.57 1.48
CA CYS A 46 -3.87 15.40 0.39
C CYS A 46 -5.01 14.47 0.80
N VAL A 47 -4.71 13.30 1.35
CA VAL A 47 -5.73 12.32 1.79
C VAL A 47 -6.59 12.90 2.92
N GLY A 48 -5.97 13.56 3.89
CA GLY A 48 -6.67 14.24 4.98
C GLY A 48 -7.59 15.35 4.47
N GLY A 49 -7.11 16.17 3.54
CA GLY A 49 -7.92 17.19 2.87
C GLY A 49 -9.12 16.60 2.13
N SER A 50 -8.91 15.52 1.37
CA SER A 50 -9.99 14.81 0.68
C SER A 50 -11.03 14.23 1.65
N LEU A 51 -10.60 13.67 2.79
CA LEU A 51 -11.51 13.15 3.81
C LEU A 51 -12.36 14.26 4.44
N VAL A 52 -11.74 15.39 4.80
CA VAL A 52 -12.46 16.56 5.35
C VAL A 52 -13.45 17.11 4.32
N TRP A 53 -13.03 17.20 3.06
CA TRP A 53 -13.88 17.65 1.97
C TRP A 53 -15.09 16.72 1.76
N CYS A 54 -14.87 15.41 1.70
CA CYS A 54 -15.95 14.44 1.58
C CYS A 54 -16.88 14.47 2.79
N GLY A 55 -16.37 14.71 4.00
CA GLY A 55 -17.19 14.88 5.21
C GLY A 55 -18.05 16.14 5.19
N LEU A 56 -17.52 17.27 4.69
CA LEU A 56 -18.27 18.55 4.61
C LEU A 56 -19.32 18.56 3.49
N PHE A 57 -19.02 17.94 2.36
CA PHE A 57 -19.89 17.97 1.18
C PHE A 57 -20.70 16.68 0.98
N GLY A 58 -20.65 15.75 1.93
CA GLY A 58 -21.45 14.50 1.91
C GLY A 58 -21.03 13.52 0.81
N GLY A 59 -19.76 13.51 0.44
CA GLY A 59 -19.23 12.61 -0.60
C GLY A 59 -18.87 11.24 -0.05
N GLU A 60 -19.20 10.18 -0.77
CA GLU A 60 -18.74 8.82 -0.49
C GLU A 60 -17.41 8.55 -1.20
N ILE A 61 -16.39 8.16 -0.44
CA ILE A 61 -15.11 7.71 -1.01
C ILE A 61 -15.20 6.20 -1.20
N SER A 62 -15.48 5.77 -2.43
CA SER A 62 -15.32 4.37 -2.81
C SER A 62 -13.90 4.13 -3.30
N TYR A 63 -13.13 3.32 -2.56
CA TYR A 63 -11.78 2.96 -2.93
C TYR A 63 -11.74 1.54 -3.48
N SER A 64 -11.49 1.40 -4.78
CA SER A 64 -11.20 0.12 -5.42
C SER A 64 -9.72 0.07 -5.76
N SER A 65 -8.96 -0.73 -5.00
CA SER A 65 -7.55 -0.96 -5.26
C SER A 65 -7.42 -2.08 -6.30
N LYS A 66 -7.08 -1.70 -7.54
CA LYS A 66 -6.42 -2.63 -8.46
C LYS A 66 -5.03 -2.84 -7.89
N GLY A 67 -4.82 -3.92 -7.13
CA GLY A 67 -3.53 -4.25 -6.53
C GLY A 67 -2.38 -4.26 -7.56
N LEU A 68 -1.14 -4.43 -7.10
CA LEU A 68 0.08 -4.30 -7.93
C LEU A 68 0.02 -5.09 -9.26
N VAL A 69 -0.62 -6.25 -9.26
CA VAL A 69 -0.86 -7.10 -10.45
C VAL A 69 -1.79 -6.42 -11.47
N GLY A 70 -2.84 -5.75 -11.01
CA GLY A 70 -3.76 -4.99 -11.86
C GLY A 70 -3.07 -3.77 -12.49
N TRP A 71 -2.18 -3.11 -11.74
CA TRP A 71 -1.40 -1.97 -12.25
C TRP A 71 -0.41 -2.40 -13.36
N ILE A 72 0.28 -3.53 -13.17
CA ILE A 72 1.19 -4.10 -14.18
C ILE A 72 0.43 -4.59 -15.43
N ASN A 73 -0.77 -5.17 -15.25
CA ASN A 73 -1.59 -5.61 -16.38
C ASN A 73 -2.18 -4.43 -17.19
N GLY A 74 -2.50 -3.31 -16.52
CA GLY A 74 -2.89 -2.06 -17.16
C GLY A 74 -1.76 -1.47 -18.02
N TRP A 75 -0.51 -1.50 -17.52
CA TRP A 75 0.66 -1.08 -18.30
C TRP A 75 0.98 -1.98 -19.50
N LYS A 76 0.68 -3.27 -19.41
CA LYS A 76 0.85 -4.22 -20.54
C LYS A 76 -0.29 -4.18 -21.57
N GLY A 77 -1.22 -3.24 -21.46
CA GLY A 77 -2.33 -3.09 -22.41
C GLY A 77 -3.30 -4.27 -22.42
N LYS A 78 -3.29 -5.10 -21.36
CA LYS A 78 -4.21 -6.25 -21.21
C LYS A 78 -5.57 -5.86 -20.64
N ASP A 79 -5.85 -4.57 -20.46
CA ASP A 79 -7.15 -4.02 -20.04
C ASP A 79 -8.05 -3.76 -21.28
N LYS A 80 -8.06 -4.71 -22.24
CA LYS A 80 -9.04 -4.80 -23.33
C LYS A 80 -9.66 -6.18 -23.25
N ASN A 81 -10.71 -6.30 -22.43
CA ASN A 81 -11.79 -7.29 -22.46
C ASN A 81 -12.24 -7.57 -21.02
N GLU A 82 -12.89 -6.59 -20.41
CA GLU A 82 -13.99 -6.77 -19.45
C GLU A 82 -14.84 -5.50 -19.48
#